data_AF-A0A7L3W4Y4-F1
#
_entry.id   AF-A0A7L3W4Y4-F1
#
_cell.length_a   1.000
_cell.length_b   1.000
_cell.length_c   1.000
_cell.angle_alpha   90.00
_cell.angle_beta   90.00
_cell.angle_gamma   90.00
#
_symmetry.space_group_name_H-M   'P 1'
#
loop_
_entity.id
_entity.type
_entity.pdbx_description
1 polymer ?
#
loop_
_entity_poly.entity_id
_entity_poly.type
_entity_poly.pdbx_seq_one_letter_code
_entity_poly.pdbx_strand_id
1 'polypeptide(L)'
;VVSDTRRLSDVAWFRGAYGPAVQTVRVLASEETRRRRNWVFVPGVDDAESECGLDQGVAFDWLITNDGDQQLLDQQLESLLRWLRSRL
;
A
#
# COMPACT_ATOMS: atom_id res chain seq x y z
N VAL A 1 8.29 -5.41 9.22
CA VAL A 1 7.28 -4.96 8.23
C VAL A 1 5.92 -5.29 8.79
N VAL A 2 4.99 -4.32 8.81
CA VAL A 2 3.57 -4.55 9.14
C VAL A 2 2.83 -4.54 7.81
N SER A 3 2.22 -5.66 7.43
CA SER A 3 1.73 -5.88 6.06
C SER A 3 0.24 -5.67 5.86
N ASP A 4 -0.56 -5.67 6.93
CA ASP A 4 -2.03 -5.65 6.84
C ASP A 4 -2.63 -4.51 7.69
N THR A 5 -2.17 -3.27 7.43
CA THR A 5 -2.82 -2.08 8.00
C THR A 5 -4.01 -1.71 7.15
N ARG A 6 -5.18 -1.61 7.78
CA ARG A 6 -6.47 -1.41 7.09
C ARG A 6 -7.18 -0.13 7.50
N ARG A 7 -6.76 0.50 8.61
CA ARG A 7 -7.45 1.66 9.19
C ARG A 7 -6.52 2.84 9.37
N LEU A 8 -7.10 4.05 9.27
CA LEU A 8 -6.40 5.30 9.59
C LEU A 8 -5.81 5.30 11.00
N SER A 9 -6.52 4.69 11.97
CA SER A 9 -6.05 4.57 13.34
C SER A 9 -4.74 3.80 13.45
N ASP A 10 -4.54 2.78 12.61
CA ASP A 10 -3.30 1.98 12.63
C ASP A 10 -2.12 2.86 12.23
N VAL A 11 -2.26 3.57 11.11
CA VAL A 11 -1.23 4.48 10.59
C VAL A 11 -0.95 5.61 11.58
N ALA A 12 -1.99 6.22 12.14
CA ALA A 12 -1.86 7.28 13.14
C ALA A 12 -1.13 6.77 14.40
N TRP A 13 -1.46 5.57 14.87
CA TRP A 13 -0.81 4.98 16.03
C TRP A 13 0.68 4.72 15.78
N PHE A 14 1.05 4.10 14.65
CA PHE A 14 2.46 3.85 14.33
C PHE A 14 3.24 5.16 14.21
N ARG A 15 2.69 6.16 13.50
CA ARG A 15 3.33 7.48 13.37
C ARG A 15 3.49 8.18 14.71
N GLY A 16 2.51 8.07 15.61
CA GLY A 16 2.63 8.60 16.97
C GLY A 16 3.68 7.89 17.81
N ALA A 17 3.76 6.56 17.72
CA ALA A 17 4.65 5.73 18.53
C ALA A 17 6.12 5.75 18.07
N TYR A 18 6.36 5.80 16.76
CA TYR A 18 7.70 5.64 16.16
C TYR A 18 8.14 6.84 15.31
N GLY A 19 7.27 7.84 15.14
CA GLY A 19 7.61 9.11 14.51
C GLY A 19 8.20 8.94 13.10
N PRO A 20 9.34 9.61 12.80
CA PRO A 20 9.93 9.63 11.45
C PRO A 20 10.56 8.30 11.03
N ALA A 21 10.61 7.29 11.90
CA ALA A 21 11.06 5.96 11.52
C ALA A 21 9.98 5.16 10.75
N VAL A 22 8.72 5.61 10.80
CA VAL A 22 7.61 4.94 10.11
C VAL A 22 7.59 5.33 8.65
N GLN A 23 7.73 4.33 7.78
CA GLN A 23 7.50 4.49 6.35
C GLN A 23 6.25 3.71 5.94
N THR A 24 5.35 4.41 5.26
CA THR A 24 4.08 3.89 4.78
C THR A 24 4.19 3.57 3.29
N VAL A 25 3.83 2.34 2.93
CA VAL A 25 3.88 1.85 1.54
C VAL A 25 2.49 1.42 1.14
N ARG A 26 1.93 2.03 0.09
CA ARG A 26 0.66 1.63 -0.50
C ARG A 26 0.91 0.89 -1.80
N VAL A 27 0.39 -0.33 -1.89
CA VAL A 27 0.34 -1.08 -3.14
C VAL A 27 -0.99 -0.79 -3.83
N LEU A 28 -0.91 -0.41 -5.09
CA LEU A 28 -2.05 -0.09 -5.94
C LEU A 28 -2.10 -1.08 -7.11
N ALA A 29 -3.30 -1.45 -7.52
CA ALA A 29 -3.53 -2.16 -8.76
C ALA A 29 -4.77 -1.57 -9.42
N SER A 30 -4.68 -1.31 -10.72
CA SER A 30 -5.79 -0.86 -11.53
C SER A 30 -6.93 -1.87 -11.49
N GLU A 31 -8.15 -1.36 -11.65
CA GLU A 31 -9.34 -2.22 -11.67
C GLU A 31 -9.25 -3.28 -12.78
N GLU A 32 -8.71 -2.91 -13.94
CA GLU A 32 -8.45 -3.82 -15.05
C GLU A 32 -7.52 -4.96 -14.62
N THR A 33 -6.39 -4.65 -13.96
CA THR A 33 -5.47 -5.68 -13.48
C THR A 33 -6.10 -6.58 -12.43
N ARG A 34 -6.87 -6.01 -11.51
CA ARG A 34 -7.62 -6.79 -10.51
C ARG A 34 -8.59 -7.74 -11.20
N ARG A 35 -9.40 -7.25 -12.15
CA ARG A 35 -10.35 -8.07 -12.92
C ARG A 35 -9.66 -9.20 -13.69
N ARG A 36 -8.50 -8.93 -14.30
CA ARG A 36 -7.68 -9.97 -14.97
C ARG A 36 -7.19 -11.07 -14.02
N ARG A 37 -7.09 -10.78 -12.72
CA ARG A 37 -6.77 -11.74 -11.66
C ARG A 37 -8.01 -12.38 -11.03
N ASN A 38 -9.14 -12.36 -11.75
CA ASN A 38 -10.44 -12.87 -11.32
C ASN A 38 -11.03 -12.15 -10.10
N TRP A 39 -10.61 -10.91 -9.84
CA TRP A 39 -11.32 -10.09 -8.87
C TRP A 39 -12.65 -9.63 -9.45
N VAL A 40 -13.72 -9.82 -8.70
CA VAL A 40 -15.07 -9.34 -9.00
C VAL A 40 -15.45 -8.42 -7.86
N PHE A 41 -15.83 -7.18 -8.18
CA PHE A 41 -16.29 -6.23 -7.17
C PHE A 41 -17.54 -6.78 -6.47
N VAL A 42 -17.48 -6.89 -5.15
CA VAL A 42 -18.59 -7.28 -4.28
C VAL A 42 -19.01 -6.06 -3.45
N PRO A 43 -20.18 -5.45 -3.75
CA PRO A 43 -20.74 -4.38 -2.94
C PRO A 43 -20.93 -4.82 -1.48
N GLY A 44 -20.60 -3.96 -0.53
CA GLY A 44 -20.58 -4.23 0.90
C GLY A 44 -19.33 -4.95 1.41
N VAL A 45 -18.41 -5.37 0.53
CA VAL A 45 -17.12 -5.98 0.89
C VAL A 45 -15.98 -5.12 0.38
N ASP A 46 -15.92 -4.89 -0.93
CA ASP A 46 -14.83 -4.14 -1.57
C ASP A 46 -14.93 -2.61 -1.36
N ASP A 47 -16.11 -2.09 -1.04
CA ASP A 47 -16.37 -0.69 -0.67
C ASP A 47 -16.53 -0.50 0.85
N ALA A 48 -16.39 -1.56 1.64
CA ALA A 48 -16.43 -1.48 3.09
C ALA A 48 -15.18 -0.79 3.63
N GLU A 49 -15.30 -0.16 4.80
CA GLU A 49 -14.19 0.50 5.49
C GLU A 49 -13.00 -0.44 5.74
N SER A 50 -13.23 -1.74 5.88
CA SER A 50 -12.16 -2.74 6.03
C SER A 50 -11.23 -2.87 4.83
N GLU A 51 -11.68 -2.47 3.63
CA GLU A 51 -10.91 -2.55 2.38
C GLU A 51 -10.53 -1.16 1.84
N CYS A 52 -11.40 -0.16 2.01
CA CYS A 52 -11.20 1.22 1.53
C CYS A 52 -10.77 2.22 2.62
N GLY A 53 -10.58 1.78 3.87
CA GLY A 53 -10.31 2.65 5.02
C GLY A 53 -9.02 3.47 4.95
N LEU A 54 -8.17 3.22 3.95
CA LEU A 54 -6.93 3.94 3.69
C LEU A 54 -6.88 4.62 2.31
N ASP A 55 -7.98 4.62 1.56
CA ASP A 55 -8.05 5.22 0.23
C ASP A 55 -8.01 6.75 0.28
N GLN A 56 -8.37 7.33 1.43
CA GLN A 56 -8.33 8.76 1.70
C GLN A 56 -7.70 9.03 3.07
N GLY A 57 -7.11 10.21 3.25
CA GLY A 57 -6.63 10.67 4.56
C GLY A 57 -5.23 10.19 4.97
N VAL A 58 -4.54 9.40 4.13
CA VAL A 58 -3.12 9.05 4.33
C VAL A 58 -2.28 9.54 3.16
N ALA A 59 -1.31 10.40 3.46
CA ALA A 59 -0.17 10.63 2.57
C ALA A 59 0.81 9.46 2.75
N PHE A 60 0.90 8.60 1.75
CA PHE A 60 1.84 7.48 1.75
C PHE A 60 3.23 7.93 1.29
N ASP A 61 4.28 7.39 1.91
CA ASP A 61 5.66 7.70 1.54
C ASP A 61 6.06 7.01 0.23
N TRP A 62 5.48 5.84 -0.03
CA TRP A 62 5.71 5.05 -1.25
C TRP A 62 4.40 4.58 -1.84
N LEU A 63 4.26 4.75 -3.15
CA LEU A 63 3.21 4.15 -3.96
C LEU A 63 3.86 3.10 -4.89
N ILE A 64 3.42 1.85 -4.78
CA ILE A 64 3.90 0.73 -5.60
C ILE A 64 2.75 0.29 -6.51
N THR A 65 2.98 0.29 -7.82
CA THR A 65 1.95 -0.07 -8.80
C THR A 65 2.16 -1.52 -9.21
N ASN A 66 1.10 -2.31 -9.16
CA ASN A 66 1.11 -3.74 -9.46
C ASN A 66 0.10 -4.05 -10.58
N ASP A 67 0.32 -3.42 -11.74
CA ASP A 67 -0.56 -3.53 -12.93
C ASP A 67 -0.15 -4.67 -13.88
N GLY A 68 0.70 -5.58 -13.41
CA GLY A 68 1.17 -6.74 -14.17
C GLY A 68 2.37 -6.46 -15.06
N ASP A 69 2.94 -5.26 -15.03
CA ASP A 69 4.29 -5.00 -15.54
C ASP A 69 5.32 -5.44 -14.47
N GLN A 70 5.88 -6.64 -14.66
CA GLN A 70 6.86 -7.21 -13.74
C GLN A 70 8.13 -6.37 -13.66
N GLN A 71 8.59 -5.81 -14.78
CA GLN A 71 9.83 -5.05 -14.84
C GLN A 71 9.67 -3.72 -14.07
N LEU A 72 8.53 -3.05 -14.24
CA LEU A 72 8.22 -1.84 -13.49
C LEU A 72 8.09 -2.15 -11.99
N LEU A 73 7.39 -3.22 -11.62
CA LEU A 73 7.24 -3.63 -10.23
C LEU A 73 8.61 -3.88 -9.58
N ASP A 74 9.48 -4.63 -10.25
CA ASP A 74 10.83 -4.92 -9.74
C ASP A 74 11.66 -3.65 -9.57
N GLN A 75 11.61 -2.71 -10.52
CA GLN A 75 12.30 -1.41 -10.40
C GLN A 75 11.80 -0.57 -9.22
N GLN A 76 10.48 -0.57 -8.97
CA GLN A 76 9.87 0.12 -7.83
C GLN A 76 10.33 -0.51 -6.50
N LEU A 77 10.34 -1.84 -6.42
CA LEU A 77 10.80 -2.58 -5.24
C LEU A 77 12.29 -2.39 -4.99
N GLU A 78 13.13 -2.45 -6.02
CA GLU A 78 14.57 -2.20 -5.90
C GLU A 78 14.87 -0.78 -5.40
N SER A 79 14.09 0.22 -5.83
CA SER A 79 14.23 1.59 -5.38
C SER A 79 13.86 1.74 -3.90
N LEU A 80 12.76 1.11 -3.46
CA LEU A 80 12.38 1.05 -2.05
C LEU A 80 13.44 0.33 -1.20
N LEU A 81 13.95 -0.81 -1.68
CA LEU A 81 14.99 -1.57 -0.98
C LEU A 81 16.31 -0.79 -0.85
N ARG A 82 16.72 -0.08 -1.91
CA ARG A 82 17.90 0.79 -1.85
C ARG A 82 17.73 1.91 -0.83
N TRP A 83 16.54 2.53 -0.79
CA TRP A 83 16.24 3.55 0.20
C TRP A 83 16.23 3.01 1.63
N LEU A 84 15.67 1.81 1.86
CA LEU A 84 15.69 1.18 3.18
C LEU A 84 17.12 0.89 3.63
N ARG A 85 17.97 0.40 2.73
CA ARG A 85 19.38 0.11 3.01
C ARG A 85 20.22 1.36 3.30
N SER A 86 19.85 2.54 2.79
CA SER A 86 20.58 3.78 3.10
C SER A 86 20.20 4.40 4.46
N ARG A 87 19.18 3.85 5.12
CA ARG A 87 18.69 4.27 6.44
C ARG A 87 19.14 3.35 7.58
N LEU A 88 19.74 2.21 7.24
CA LEU A 88 20.35 1.24 8.16
C LEU A 88 21.84 1.57 8.36
#